data_AF-A0A6A5GHX7-F1
#
_entry.id   AF-A0A6A5GHX7-F1
#
_cell.length_a   1.000
_cell.length_b   1.000
_cell.length_c   1.000
_cell.angle_alpha   90.00
_cell.angle_beta   90.00
_cell.angle_gamma   90.00
#
_symmetry.space_group_name_H-M   'P 1'
#
loop_
_entity.id
_entity.type
_entity.pdbx_description
1 polymer ?
#
loop_
_entity_poly.entity_id
_entity_poly.type
_entity_poly.pdbx_seq_one_letter_code
_entity_poly.pdbx_strand_id
1 'polypeptide(L)'
;MSWKGQVKSLVHRIQDNYTHVGNSAKADILERDGDFYILVYNDCGGYDKHSFSAWEDQTIYSFRRGSCNVVIYRSLFWKKAHLPQIQKDVESCVTGVIPNYDDYKGYPRKLRDTRIYKTRFVGMIAKRHDVEVRYFTSDTKYGPGWWTTVNVYDTDTMKNTGRQFVLIAGWE
;
A
#
# COMPACT_ATOMS: atom_id res chain seq x y z
N MET A 1 -25.18 -4.94 -7.73
CA MET A 1 -24.36 -3.98 -6.95
C MET A 1 -22.90 -4.24 -7.31
N SER A 2 -22.12 -3.21 -7.68
CA SER A 2 -20.71 -3.41 -8.06
C SER A 2 -19.86 -3.83 -6.86
N TRP A 3 -18.77 -4.58 -7.10
CA TRP A 3 -17.86 -5.02 -6.04
C TRP A 3 -17.36 -3.83 -5.22
N LYS A 4 -17.02 -2.71 -5.87
CA LYS A 4 -16.60 -1.48 -5.22
C LYS A 4 -17.64 -0.91 -4.26
N GLY A 5 -18.92 -0.92 -4.63
CA GLY A 5 -19.99 -0.42 -3.78
C GLY A 5 -20.10 -1.23 -2.49
N GLN A 6 -20.07 -2.56 -2.61
CA GLN A 6 -20.13 -3.47 -1.46
C GLN A 6 -18.89 -3.33 -0.55
N VAL A 7 -17.70 -3.27 -1.14
CA VAL A 7 -16.46 -3.15 -0.37
C VAL A 7 -16.37 -1.79 0.31
N LYS A 8 -16.70 -0.70 -0.39
CA LYS A 8 -16.68 0.65 0.19
C LYS A 8 -17.66 0.79 1.37
N SER A 9 -18.86 0.23 1.25
CA SER A 9 -19.82 0.21 2.36
C SER A 9 -19.31 -0.58 3.56
N LEU A 10 -18.63 -1.73 3.35
CA LEU A 10 -18.00 -2.47 4.45
C LEU A 10 -16.89 -1.64 5.10
N VAL A 11 -16.01 -1.03 4.30
CA VAL A 11 -14.90 -0.19 4.79
C VAL A 11 -15.43 0.93 5.67
N HIS A 12 -16.42 1.68 5.19
CA HIS A 12 -17.03 2.75 5.98
C HIS A 12 -17.63 2.22 7.29
N ARG A 13 -18.38 1.12 7.24
CA ARG A 13 -18.98 0.52 8.44
C ARG A 13 -17.92 0.12 9.47
N ILE A 14 -16.81 -0.46 9.03
CA ILE A 14 -15.73 -0.87 9.93
C ILE A 14 -15.03 0.35 10.52
N GLN A 15 -14.71 1.35 9.70
CA GLN A 15 -14.11 2.59 10.19
C GLN A 15 -15.00 3.28 11.23
N ASP A 16 -16.31 3.39 10.97
CA ASP A 16 -17.23 4.13 11.84
C ASP A 16 -17.55 3.39 13.14
N ASN A 17 -17.71 2.06 13.09
CA ASN A 17 -18.24 1.30 14.22
C ASN A 17 -17.16 0.59 15.07
N TYR A 18 -15.94 0.46 14.54
CA TYR A 18 -14.84 -0.24 15.22
C TYR A 18 -13.72 0.72 15.62
N THR A 19 -14.07 1.95 15.99
CA THR A 19 -13.10 2.97 16.43
C THR A 19 -12.32 2.57 17.69
N HIS A 20 -12.85 1.63 18.47
CA HIS A 20 -12.28 1.11 19.71
C HIS A 20 -11.16 0.07 19.51
N VAL A 21 -10.94 -0.43 18.29
CA VAL A 21 -9.87 -1.41 18.00
C VAL A 21 -8.77 -0.81 17.12
N GLY A 22 -7.57 -1.37 17.23
CA GLY A 22 -6.40 -0.98 16.42
C GLY A 22 -6.51 -1.37 14.96
N ASN A 23 -5.54 -0.90 14.15
CA ASN A 23 -5.52 -1.13 12.70
C ASN A 23 -5.48 -2.61 12.34
N SER A 24 -4.78 -3.42 13.14
CA SER A 24 -4.63 -4.86 12.93
C SER A 24 -5.98 -5.59 12.96
N ALA A 25 -6.77 -5.37 14.01
CA ALA A 25 -8.11 -5.94 14.14
C ALA A 25 -9.09 -5.42 13.07
N LYS A 26 -8.99 -4.12 12.70
CA LYS A 26 -9.79 -3.57 11.58
C LYS A 26 -9.46 -4.27 10.26
N ALA A 27 -8.18 -4.56 10.03
CA ALA A 27 -7.72 -5.23 8.81
C ALA A 27 -8.19 -6.68 8.75
N ASP A 28 -8.23 -7.39 9.89
CA ASP A 28 -8.75 -8.76 9.98
C ASP A 28 -10.25 -8.83 9.65
N ILE A 29 -11.07 -7.89 10.15
CA ILE A 29 -12.52 -7.85 9.87
C ILE A 29 -12.79 -7.52 8.39
N LEU A 30 -11.86 -6.85 7.72
CA LEU A 30 -11.96 -6.46 6.32
C LEU A 30 -11.69 -7.61 5.33
N GLU A 31 -11.40 -8.82 5.80
CA GLU A 31 -11.08 -10.02 5.01
C GLU A 31 -12.04 -10.29 3.84
N ARG A 32 -11.47 -10.72 2.69
CA ARG A 32 -12.18 -10.95 1.42
C ARG A 32 -11.59 -12.09 0.60
N ASP A 33 -12.47 -12.76 -0.15
CA ASP A 33 -12.08 -13.76 -1.15
C ASP A 33 -11.51 -13.11 -2.42
N GLY A 34 -10.32 -13.57 -2.82
CA GLY A 34 -9.62 -13.22 -4.07
C GLY A 34 -8.21 -12.67 -3.81
N ASP A 35 -7.63 -12.04 -4.83
CA ASP A 35 -6.26 -11.52 -4.78
C ASP A 35 -6.25 -10.03 -4.36
N PHE A 36 -6.02 -9.77 -3.07
CA PHE A 36 -6.12 -8.43 -2.49
C PHE A 36 -4.93 -8.00 -1.63
N TYR A 37 -4.75 -6.68 -1.58
CA TYR A 37 -4.15 -5.99 -0.44
C TYR A 37 -5.21 -5.18 0.31
N ILE A 38 -5.12 -5.19 1.63
CA ILE A 38 -5.87 -4.33 2.54
C ILE A 38 -4.86 -3.61 3.42
N LEU A 39 -4.82 -2.29 3.29
CA LEU A 39 -3.91 -1.42 4.02
C LEU A 39 -4.75 -0.61 5.01
N VAL A 40 -4.45 -0.74 6.30
CA VAL A 40 -5.10 0.04 7.36
C VAL A 40 -4.01 0.75 8.16
N TYR A 41 -4.14 2.05 8.37
CA TYR A 41 -3.15 2.85 9.08
C TYR A 41 -3.80 4.07 9.72
N ASN A 42 -3.09 4.71 10.66
CA ASN A 42 -3.61 5.85 11.41
C ASN A 42 -4.05 7.01 10.50
N ASP A 43 -4.99 7.82 11.01
CA ASP A 43 -5.40 9.07 10.36
C ASP A 43 -4.17 9.93 10.06
N CYS A 44 -4.04 10.26 8.79
CA CYS A 44 -3.05 11.18 8.28
C CYS A 44 -3.53 11.72 6.93
N GLY A 45 -3.02 12.89 6.57
CA GLY A 45 -3.20 13.46 5.23
C GLY A 45 -1.91 14.12 4.76
N GLY A 46 -1.83 14.32 3.45
CA GLY A 46 -0.65 14.91 2.81
C GLY A 46 0.29 13.86 2.24
N TYR A 47 0.86 14.18 1.09
CA TYR A 47 1.72 13.28 0.33
C TYR A 47 3.09 13.04 0.98
N ASP A 48 3.42 13.77 2.03
CA ASP A 48 4.58 13.54 2.90
C ASP A 48 4.44 12.27 3.76
N LYS A 49 3.19 11.82 3.97
CA LYS A 49 2.84 10.67 4.84
C LYS A 49 2.36 9.48 4.04
N HIS A 50 1.65 9.69 2.94
CA HIS A 50 1.20 8.61 2.06
C HIS A 50 1.03 9.07 0.61
N SER A 51 1.36 8.22 -0.35
CA SER A 51 1.16 8.53 -1.77
C SER A 51 0.89 7.25 -2.52
N PHE A 52 0.02 7.30 -3.52
CA PHE A 52 -0.40 6.13 -4.29
C PHE A 52 -0.41 6.44 -5.78
N SER A 53 -0.10 5.44 -6.58
CA SER A 53 -0.33 5.41 -8.02
C SER A 53 -1.05 4.12 -8.33
N ALA A 54 -2.35 4.21 -8.61
CA ALA A 54 -3.15 3.03 -8.88
C ALA A 54 -4.23 3.28 -9.91
N TRP A 55 -4.69 2.19 -10.51
CA TRP A 55 -5.87 2.20 -11.36
C TRP A 55 -7.14 2.21 -10.53
N GLU A 56 -8.05 3.11 -10.91
CA GLU A 56 -9.27 3.34 -10.14
C GLU A 56 -10.12 2.09 -10.06
N ASP A 57 -10.31 1.36 -11.16
CA ASP A 57 -11.18 0.18 -11.26
C ASP A 57 -10.77 -0.99 -10.34
N GLN A 58 -9.53 -1.01 -9.85
CA GLN A 58 -8.96 -2.02 -8.97
C GLN A 58 -8.69 -1.54 -7.54
N THR A 59 -8.95 -0.25 -7.24
CA THR A 59 -8.54 0.34 -5.97
C THR A 59 -9.69 1.08 -5.28
N ILE A 60 -9.72 1.02 -3.96
CA ILE A 60 -10.64 1.77 -3.11
C ILE A 60 -9.82 2.53 -2.08
N TYR A 61 -10.16 3.81 -1.92
CA TYR A 61 -9.57 4.68 -0.92
C TYR A 61 -10.67 5.17 0.03
N SER A 62 -10.40 5.12 1.32
CA SER A 62 -11.23 5.75 2.35
C SER A 62 -10.31 6.39 3.39
N PHE A 63 -10.17 7.71 3.31
CA PHE A 63 -9.22 8.43 4.14
C PHE A 63 -9.92 9.20 5.25
N ARG A 64 -9.26 9.25 6.41
CA ARG A 64 -9.60 10.11 7.56
C ARG A 64 -11.03 9.93 8.04
N ARG A 65 -11.51 8.69 7.98
CA ARG A 65 -12.83 8.26 8.45
C ARG A 65 -12.62 7.29 9.60
N GLY A 66 -13.34 7.47 10.71
CA GLY A 66 -13.20 6.60 11.88
C GLY A 66 -11.79 6.60 12.48
N SER A 67 -11.07 7.72 12.35
CA SER A 67 -9.68 7.93 12.81
C SER A 67 -8.63 7.01 12.17
N CYS A 68 -8.91 6.47 10.97
CA CYS A 68 -7.92 5.74 10.19
C CYS A 68 -8.08 5.99 8.69
N ASN A 69 -7.08 5.51 7.95
CA ASN A 69 -7.06 5.43 6.51
C ASN A 69 -7.12 3.97 6.08
N VAL A 70 -7.91 3.68 5.05
CA VAL A 70 -8.01 2.36 4.44
C VAL A 70 -7.77 2.45 2.94
N VAL A 71 -6.92 1.57 2.42
CA VAL A 71 -6.70 1.38 0.98
C VAL A 71 -6.85 -0.09 0.66
N ILE A 72 -7.67 -0.42 -0.33
CA ILE A 72 -7.83 -1.79 -0.82
C ILE A 72 -7.42 -1.82 -2.28
N TYR A 73 -6.55 -2.75 -2.64
CA TYR A 73 -6.19 -3.06 -4.02
C TYR A 73 -6.61 -4.49 -4.35
N ARG A 74 -7.16 -4.70 -5.55
CA ARG A 74 -7.49 -6.01 -6.11
C ARG A 74 -6.67 -6.27 -7.37
N SER A 75 -5.83 -7.30 -7.37
CA SER A 75 -5.21 -7.77 -8.61
C SER A 75 -6.20 -8.60 -9.42
N LEU A 76 -6.17 -8.47 -10.75
CA LEU A 76 -6.99 -9.25 -11.67
C LEU A 76 -6.20 -10.35 -12.41
N PHE A 77 -4.88 -10.29 -12.33
CA PHE A 77 -3.97 -11.10 -13.16
C PHE A 77 -2.82 -11.69 -12.35
N TRP A 78 -2.95 -11.71 -11.02
CA TRP A 78 -1.95 -12.30 -10.16
C TRP A 78 -1.74 -13.78 -10.46
N LYS A 79 -0.47 -14.18 -10.49
CA LYS A 79 -0.02 -15.57 -10.54
C LYS A 79 1.27 -15.68 -9.75
N LYS A 80 1.44 -16.77 -8.99
CA LYS A 80 2.68 -17.06 -8.25
C LYS A 80 3.97 -16.93 -9.09
N ALA A 81 3.91 -17.26 -10.37
CA ALA A 81 5.05 -17.16 -11.30
C ALA A 81 5.60 -15.73 -11.45
N HIS A 82 4.82 -14.70 -11.08
CA HIS A 82 5.21 -13.30 -11.17
C HIS A 82 5.98 -12.80 -9.93
N LEU A 83 5.92 -13.57 -8.83
CA LEU A 83 6.56 -13.22 -7.56
C LEU A 83 8.05 -12.86 -7.68
N PRO A 84 8.91 -13.63 -8.39
CA PRO A 84 10.34 -13.31 -8.45
C PRO A 84 10.63 -11.94 -9.06
N GLN A 85 9.86 -11.53 -10.06
CA GLN A 85 10.05 -10.24 -10.74
C GLN A 85 9.66 -9.08 -9.82
N ILE A 86 8.44 -9.10 -9.28
CA ILE A 86 7.96 -7.99 -8.44
C ILE A 86 8.72 -7.89 -7.12
N GLN A 87 9.13 -9.02 -6.54
CA GLN A 87 10.02 -9.03 -5.38
C GLN A 87 11.33 -8.31 -5.71
N LYS A 88 12.00 -8.69 -6.80
CA LYS A 88 13.25 -8.05 -7.22
C LYS A 88 13.09 -6.54 -7.42
N ASP A 89 12.02 -6.12 -8.09
CA ASP A 89 11.77 -4.73 -8.40
C ASP A 89 11.53 -3.88 -7.14
N VAL A 90 10.70 -4.37 -6.21
CA VAL A 90 10.42 -3.68 -4.95
C VAL A 90 11.64 -3.68 -4.03
N GLU A 91 12.35 -4.81 -3.90
CA GLU A 91 13.58 -4.91 -3.08
C GLU A 91 14.70 -4.01 -3.60
N SER A 92 14.74 -3.73 -4.92
CA SER A 92 15.68 -2.76 -5.50
C SER A 92 15.49 -1.32 -4.97
N CYS A 93 14.36 -1.05 -4.30
CA CYS A 93 14.02 0.26 -3.75
C CYS A 93 14.41 0.44 -2.26
N VAL A 94 14.93 -0.59 -1.58
CA VAL A 94 15.22 -0.56 -0.13
C VAL A 94 16.31 0.46 0.25
N THR A 95 17.29 0.63 -0.62
CA THR A 95 18.50 1.44 -0.34
C THR A 95 18.78 2.42 -1.48
N GLY A 96 18.99 3.69 -1.14
CA GLY A 96 19.45 4.74 -2.06
C GLY A 96 18.44 5.17 -3.13
N VAL A 97 17.19 4.69 -3.09
CA VAL A 97 16.18 5.02 -4.12
C VAL A 97 15.24 6.12 -3.69
N ILE A 98 14.77 6.11 -2.43
CA ILE A 98 13.76 7.05 -1.95
C ILE A 98 14.45 8.32 -1.42
N PRO A 99 14.37 9.46 -2.12
CA PRO A 99 14.99 10.71 -1.70
C PRO A 99 14.18 11.39 -0.60
N ASN A 100 14.84 12.18 0.24
CA ASN A 100 14.22 12.95 1.32
C ASN A 100 13.42 14.14 0.79
N TYR A 101 12.18 13.89 0.40
CA TYR A 101 11.26 14.94 -0.03
C TYR A 101 10.27 15.35 1.05
N ASP A 102 9.84 16.61 0.95
CA ASP A 102 8.71 17.16 1.70
C ASP A 102 7.37 16.70 1.14
N ASP A 103 7.31 16.28 -0.13
CA ASP A 103 6.10 15.83 -0.81
C ASP A 103 6.42 14.70 -1.80
N TYR A 104 5.72 13.55 -1.69
CA TYR A 104 5.86 12.40 -2.60
C TYR A 104 4.72 12.28 -3.63
N LYS A 105 4.00 13.35 -3.94
CA LYS A 105 2.94 13.37 -4.96
C LYS A 105 3.52 12.89 -6.30
N GLY A 106 2.90 11.85 -6.87
CA GLY A 106 3.35 11.27 -8.13
C GLY A 106 4.64 10.42 -8.05
N TYR A 107 5.33 10.37 -6.90
CA TYR A 107 6.52 9.56 -6.74
C TYR A 107 6.27 8.04 -6.90
N PRO A 108 5.16 7.47 -6.37
CA PRO A 108 4.81 6.07 -6.66
C PRO A 108 4.61 5.78 -8.15
N ARG A 109 4.11 6.75 -8.92
CA ARG A 109 4.02 6.63 -10.38
C ARG A 109 5.41 6.59 -11.01
N LYS A 110 6.33 7.46 -10.57
CA LYS A 110 7.73 7.41 -10.99
C LYS A 110 8.35 6.04 -10.71
N LEU A 111 8.14 5.47 -9.52
CA LEU A 111 8.64 4.13 -9.18
C LEU A 111 8.05 3.07 -10.10
N ARG A 112 6.74 3.07 -10.32
CA ARG A 112 6.06 2.16 -11.26
C ARG A 112 6.65 2.24 -12.67
N ASP A 113 6.87 3.46 -13.15
CA ASP A 113 7.26 3.70 -14.54
C ASP A 113 8.78 3.46 -14.77
N THR A 114 9.61 3.36 -13.71
CA THR A 114 11.09 3.28 -13.84
C THR A 114 11.76 2.13 -13.09
N ARG A 115 11.08 1.49 -12.13
CA ARG A 115 11.67 0.46 -11.26
C ARG A 115 10.74 -0.72 -10.99
N ILE A 116 9.44 -0.48 -10.86
CA ILE A 116 8.45 -1.47 -10.40
C ILE A 116 7.44 -1.75 -11.52
N TYR A 117 7.88 -2.57 -12.47
CA TYR A 117 7.15 -2.81 -13.72
C TYR A 117 5.99 -3.79 -13.55
N LYS A 118 5.06 -3.78 -14.50
CA LYS A 118 3.88 -4.69 -14.54
C LYS A 118 3.05 -4.62 -13.25
N THR A 119 2.84 -3.41 -12.78
CA THR A 119 2.01 -3.12 -11.61
C THR A 119 0.92 -2.12 -11.96
N ARG A 120 -0.24 -2.32 -11.35
CA ARG A 120 -1.34 -1.33 -11.36
C ARG A 120 -1.58 -0.69 -10.00
N PHE A 121 -0.74 -1.00 -9.03
CA PHE A 121 -0.74 -0.36 -7.73
C PHE A 121 0.69 -0.23 -7.23
N VAL A 122 1.11 1.00 -6.91
CA VAL A 122 2.27 1.28 -6.08
C VAL A 122 1.84 2.27 -5.00
N GLY A 123 2.06 1.90 -3.75
CA GLY A 123 1.72 2.71 -2.58
C GLY A 123 2.93 2.90 -1.67
N MET A 124 3.06 4.10 -1.13
CA MET A 124 4.04 4.43 -0.10
C MET A 124 3.27 4.98 1.10
N ILE A 125 3.46 4.40 2.28
CA ILE A 125 2.85 4.87 3.53
C ILE A 125 3.95 4.97 4.59
N ALA A 126 4.11 6.14 5.20
CA ALA A 126 5.15 6.37 6.18
C ALA A 126 4.93 5.43 7.38
N LYS A 127 5.95 4.63 7.70
CA LYS A 127 5.86 3.50 8.64
C LYS A 127 5.42 3.91 10.05
N ARG A 128 5.72 5.15 10.45
CA ARG A 128 5.31 5.74 11.73
C ARG A 128 3.79 5.85 11.94
N HIS A 129 2.97 5.61 10.92
CA HIS A 129 1.51 5.65 10.99
C HIS A 129 0.87 4.28 11.29
N ASP A 130 1.60 3.36 11.91
CA ASP A 130 1.07 2.05 12.35
C ASP A 130 0.41 1.27 11.20
N VAL A 131 1.21 1.02 10.17
CA VAL A 131 0.73 0.48 8.89
C VAL A 131 0.54 -1.02 9.00
N GLU A 132 -0.70 -1.44 8.83
CA GLU A 132 -1.11 -2.84 8.78
C GLU A 132 -1.38 -3.24 7.33
N VAL A 133 -0.69 -4.28 6.89
CA VAL A 133 -0.88 -4.89 5.57
C VAL A 133 -1.50 -6.27 5.79
N ARG A 134 -2.72 -6.44 5.29
CA ARG A 134 -3.33 -7.76 5.08
C ARG A 134 -3.37 -8.06 3.61
N TYR A 135 -3.31 -9.33 3.30
CA TYR A 135 -3.35 -9.82 1.95
C TYR A 135 -4.19 -11.09 1.89
N PHE A 136 -4.79 -11.29 0.73
CA PHE A 136 -5.56 -12.48 0.42
C PHE A 136 -5.04 -12.99 -0.91
N THR A 137 -4.54 -14.23 -0.91
CA THR A 137 -4.13 -15.01 -2.08
C THR A 137 -3.82 -16.43 -1.61
N SER A 138 -4.02 -17.44 -2.45
CA SER A 138 -3.65 -18.84 -2.12
C SER A 138 -2.15 -19.11 -2.23
N ASP A 139 -1.40 -18.23 -2.89
CA ASP A 139 -0.15 -18.63 -3.52
C ASP A 139 1.12 -18.15 -2.80
N THR A 140 1.03 -17.06 -2.02
CA THR A 140 2.17 -16.43 -1.35
C THR A 140 1.78 -15.75 -0.05
N LYS A 141 2.75 -15.66 0.88
CA LYS A 141 2.61 -14.91 2.14
C LYS A 141 2.79 -13.39 2.00
N TYR A 142 2.85 -12.88 0.77
CA TYR A 142 3.05 -11.46 0.50
C TYR A 142 1.90 -10.85 -0.28
N GLY A 143 0.84 -11.62 -0.58
CA GLY A 143 -0.29 -11.14 -1.36
C GLY A 143 -0.04 -11.15 -2.87
N PRO A 144 -0.88 -10.43 -3.65
CA PRO A 144 -0.77 -10.35 -5.09
C PRO A 144 0.31 -9.37 -5.56
N GLY A 145 1.54 -9.56 -5.06
CA GLY A 145 2.68 -8.71 -5.36
C GLY A 145 3.78 -8.80 -4.31
N TRP A 146 4.32 -7.65 -3.90
CA TRP A 146 5.34 -7.57 -2.85
C TRP A 146 5.22 -6.27 -2.04
N TRP A 147 5.60 -6.33 -0.78
CA TRP A 147 5.74 -5.15 0.06
C TRP A 147 6.89 -5.30 1.03
N THR A 148 7.54 -4.18 1.35
CA THR A 148 8.68 -4.13 2.28
C THR A 148 8.81 -2.74 2.90
N THR A 149 9.74 -2.59 3.84
CA THR A 149 10.13 -1.27 4.37
C THR A 149 11.29 -0.71 3.56
N VAL A 150 11.16 0.51 3.06
CA VAL A 150 12.21 1.25 2.34
C VAL A 150 12.69 2.45 3.16
N ASN A 151 13.98 2.75 3.06
CA ASN A 151 14.60 3.86 3.77
C ASN A 151 14.66 5.12 2.90
N VAL A 152 14.54 6.28 3.55
CA VAL A 152 14.64 7.59 2.89
C VAL A 152 16.06 8.14 3.08
N TYR A 153 16.65 8.61 1.99
CA TYR A 153 18.02 9.10 1.93
C TYR A 153 18.07 10.58 1.60
N ASP A 154 18.96 11.29 2.28
CA ASP A 154 19.33 12.65 1.91
C ASP A 154 19.96 12.66 0.52
N THR A 155 19.54 13.58 -0.35
CA THR A 155 19.94 13.59 -1.77
C THR A 155 21.38 14.02 -1.98
N ASP A 156 21.92 14.84 -1.09
CA ASP A 156 23.24 15.44 -1.25
C ASP A 156 24.32 14.56 -0.60
N THR A 157 24.01 14.05 0.59
CA THR A 157 24.96 13.27 1.39
C THR A 157 24.82 11.76 1.24
N MET A 158 23.72 11.29 0.60
CA MET A 158 23.36 9.87 0.50
C MET A 158 23.24 9.16 1.86
N LYS A 159 23.06 9.91 2.95
CA LYS A 159 22.89 9.36 4.29
C LYS A 159 21.43 8.99 4.53
N ASN A 160 21.21 7.89 5.25
CA ASN A 160 19.88 7.51 5.71
C ASN A 160 19.36 8.56 6.70
N THR A 161 18.14 9.04 6.49
CA THR A 161 17.49 10.07 7.31
C THR A 161 16.77 9.52 8.54
N GLY A 162 16.66 8.19 8.67
CA GLY A 162 15.82 7.51 9.65
C GLY A 162 14.34 7.47 9.29
N ARG A 163 13.87 8.24 8.28
CA ARG A 163 12.49 8.13 7.78
C ARG A 163 12.34 6.83 6.98
N GLN A 164 11.20 6.17 7.16
CA GLN A 164 10.87 4.91 6.49
C GLN A 164 9.45 4.93 5.92
N PHE A 165 9.27 4.29 4.77
CA PHE A 165 7.97 4.00 4.18
C PHE A 165 7.76 2.49 4.08
N VAL A 166 6.53 2.03 4.28
CA VAL A 166 6.08 0.75 3.73
C VAL A 166 5.80 1.00 2.25
N LEU A 167 6.56 0.35 1.38
CA LEU A 167 6.37 0.35 -0.07
C LEU A 167 5.63 -0.93 -0.45
N ILE A 168 4.49 -0.80 -1.11
CA ILE A 168 3.63 -1.90 -1.54
C ILE A 168 3.45 -1.81 -3.04
N ALA A 169 3.58 -2.92 -3.74
CA ALA A 169 3.33 -3.02 -5.17
C ALA A 169 2.41 -4.21 -5.48
N GLY A 170 1.37 -3.95 -6.27
CA GLY A 170 0.39 -4.94 -6.69
C GLY A 170 0.50 -5.25 -8.18
N TRP A 171 0.58 -6.52 -8.51
CA TRP A 171 0.77 -7.01 -9.88
C TRP A 171 -0.45 -6.78 -10.78
N GLU A 172 -0.17 -6.60 -12.07
CA GLU A 172 -1.12 -6.68 -13.19
C GLU A 172 -0.53 -7.48 -14.37
#